data_AF-A0AAW1Y0R7-F1
#
_entry.id   AF-A0AAW1Y0R7-F1
#
_cell.length_a   1.000
_cell.length_b   1.000
_cell.length_c   1.000
_cell.angle_alpha   90.00
_cell.angle_beta   90.00
_cell.angle_gamma   90.00
#
_symmetry.space_group_name_H-M   'P 1'
#
loop_
_entity.id
_entity.type
_entity.pdbx_description
1 polymer ?
#
loop_
_entity_poly.entity_id
_entity_poly.type
_entity_poly.pdbx_seq_one_letter_code
_entity_poly.pdbx_strand_id
1 'polypeptide(L)'
;MEERGRSFLNNGRILLEDLIASCDGRSNPIRNYSASELIRATNNFDSSCIIQNCSPTAAEASQFHRFIHVYPAHGYKMFKGFLDGRSIIVKKFMGTEDETRSLAIRDIVVSIQMSNHKNVLKLLGCCLEFPIPALVHEYATKGVVSYEGGFGAKESLPWKIRLRIAKQLANALTYLHTAFPRPIVHRDLKPNCIILDENYVPKLCNFSLSITIPPKQSYAEDIPKGTFGYVDPTYMRSGYISEKGDVYSFGVLLLVFLTGQQALNTYQEGGKYQSIIRYVKSHACDGQIETIVDPKVLGEVKGDKQHLHDFLALALLCTHDSSEVRPHMINVAKELVRIEKSILLAS
;
A
#
# COMPACT_ATOMS: atom_id res chain seq x y z
N MET A 1 1.76 31.23 -17.47
CA MET A 1 0.45 30.74 -17.94
C MET A 1 0.62 29.72 -19.06
N GLU A 2 1.51 29.98 -20.02
CA GLU A 2 1.81 29.10 -21.16
C GLU A 2 2.38 27.71 -20.78
N GLU A 3 3.24 27.64 -19.76
CA GLU A 3 3.81 26.35 -19.30
C GLU A 3 2.74 25.44 -18.66
N ARG A 4 1.86 25.99 -17.82
CA ARG A 4 0.74 25.25 -17.21
C ARG A 4 -0.22 24.69 -18.26
N GLY A 5 -0.51 25.48 -19.30
CA GLY A 5 -1.32 25.03 -20.44
C GLY A 5 -0.68 23.86 -21.20
N ARG A 6 0.64 23.92 -21.42
CA ARG A 6 1.39 22.81 -22.04
C ARG A 6 1.37 21.55 -21.17
N SER A 7 1.62 21.67 -19.86
CA SER A 7 1.52 20.54 -18.92
C SER A 7 0.11 19.94 -18.92
N PHE A 8 -0.92 20.79 -18.87
CA PHE A 8 -2.31 20.33 -18.89
C PHE A 8 -2.63 19.48 -20.12
N LEU A 9 -2.25 19.94 -21.31
CA LEU A 9 -2.48 19.21 -22.56
C LEU A 9 -1.70 17.89 -22.62
N ASN A 10 -0.41 17.91 -22.26
CA ASN A 10 0.42 16.70 -22.33
C ASN A 10 -0.03 15.65 -21.30
N ASN A 11 -0.24 16.06 -20.05
CA ASN A 11 -0.72 15.18 -18.99
C ASN A 11 -2.13 14.65 -19.29
N GLY A 12 -3.01 15.52 -19.80
CA GLY A 12 -4.38 15.16 -20.19
C GLY A 12 -4.43 14.14 -21.32
N ARG A 13 -3.56 14.29 -22.34
CA ARG A 13 -3.41 13.31 -23.42
C ARG A 13 -3.05 11.92 -22.88
N ILE A 14 -1.99 11.83 -22.08
CA ILE A 14 -1.51 10.54 -21.54
C ILE A 14 -2.55 9.92 -20.59
N LEU A 15 -3.18 10.74 -19.74
CA LEU A 15 -4.25 10.27 -18.85
C LEU A 15 -5.44 9.71 -19.64
N LEU A 16 -5.84 10.37 -20.73
CA LEU A 16 -6.93 9.90 -21.57
C LEU A 16 -6.57 8.60 -22.29
N GLU A 17 -5.36 8.50 -22.85
CA GLU A 17 -4.84 7.27 -23.48
C GLU A 17 -4.89 6.09 -22.48
N ASP A 18 -4.40 6.28 -21.24
CA ASP A 18 -4.42 5.23 -20.20
C ASP A 18 -5.83 4.88 -19.70
N LEU A 19 -6.74 5.87 -19.59
CA LEU A 19 -8.14 5.63 -19.23
C LEU A 19 -8.85 4.81 -20.31
N ILE A 20 -8.60 5.10 -21.59
CA ILE A 20 -9.14 4.32 -22.71
C ILE A 20 -8.59 2.90 -22.65
N ALA A 21 -7.29 2.73 -22.47
CA ALA A 21 -6.66 1.40 -22.41
C ALA A 21 -7.09 0.57 -21.18
N SER A 22 -7.41 1.21 -20.06
CA SER A 22 -7.72 0.56 -18.79
C SER A 22 -9.21 0.31 -18.55
N CYS A 23 -10.09 1.19 -19.05
CA CYS A 23 -11.53 1.15 -18.77
C CYS A 23 -12.42 1.62 -19.94
N ASP A 24 -11.93 1.57 -21.18
CA ASP A 24 -12.65 2.03 -22.38
C ASP A 24 -13.12 3.48 -22.28
N GLY A 25 -12.43 4.30 -21.48
CA GLY A 25 -12.78 5.70 -21.19
C GLY A 25 -13.98 5.87 -20.25
N ARG A 26 -14.59 4.77 -19.77
CA ARG A 26 -15.73 4.81 -18.84
C ARG A 26 -15.23 4.90 -17.41
N SER A 27 -15.23 6.13 -16.89
CA SER A 27 -14.82 6.42 -15.52
C SER A 27 -15.81 7.32 -14.80
N ASN A 28 -15.80 7.25 -13.47
CA ASN A 28 -16.46 8.27 -12.65
C ASN A 28 -15.79 9.63 -12.94
N PRO A 29 -16.56 10.69 -13.21
CA PRO A 29 -15.98 12.01 -13.43
C PRO A 29 -15.25 12.47 -12.17
N ILE A 30 -14.01 12.90 -12.34
CA ILE A 30 -13.19 13.45 -11.26
C ILE A 30 -13.00 14.96 -11.46
N ARG A 31 -12.88 15.71 -10.36
CA ARG A 31 -12.67 17.17 -10.43
C ARG A 31 -11.26 17.46 -10.96
N ASN A 32 -11.17 18.38 -11.92
CA ASN A 32 -9.90 19.01 -12.26
C ASN A 32 -9.66 20.21 -11.33
N TYR A 33 -8.55 20.20 -10.60
CA TYR A 33 -8.14 21.31 -9.74
C TYR A 33 -7.05 22.12 -10.45
N SER A 34 -7.10 23.44 -10.32
CA SER A 34 -6.02 24.31 -10.78
C SER A 34 -4.80 24.22 -9.87
N ALA A 35 -3.61 24.49 -10.40
CA ALA A 35 -2.39 24.54 -9.60
C ALA A 35 -2.50 25.62 -8.51
N SER A 36 -3.17 26.73 -8.80
CA SER A 36 -3.38 27.84 -7.86
C SER A 36 -4.24 27.45 -6.66
N GLU A 37 -5.30 26.66 -6.87
CA GLU A 37 -6.11 26.12 -5.76
C GLU A 37 -5.28 25.27 -4.82
N LEU A 38 -4.48 24.35 -5.37
CA LEU A 38 -3.69 23.41 -4.56
C LEU A 38 -2.51 24.09 -3.85
N ILE A 39 -1.85 25.06 -4.50
CA ILE A 39 -0.83 25.90 -3.88
C ILE A 39 -1.44 26.64 -2.67
N ARG A 40 -2.60 27.28 -2.84
CA ARG A 40 -3.26 27.99 -1.73
C ARG A 40 -3.70 27.03 -0.61
N ALA A 41 -4.30 25.89 -0.98
CA ALA A 41 -4.83 24.92 -0.03
C ALA A 41 -3.74 24.31 0.86
N THR A 42 -2.50 24.21 0.38
CA THR A 42 -1.38 23.56 1.07
C THR A 42 -0.36 24.57 1.61
N ASN A 43 -0.71 25.85 1.68
CA ASN A 43 0.21 26.93 2.06
C ASN A 43 1.52 26.88 1.24
N ASN A 44 1.41 26.82 -0.08
CA ASN A 44 2.54 26.65 -1.00
C ASN A 44 3.35 25.37 -0.79
N PHE A 45 2.67 24.25 -0.52
CA PHE A 45 3.30 22.96 -0.20
C PHE A 45 4.31 23.05 0.96
N ASP A 46 3.95 23.80 2.00
CA ASP A 46 4.80 24.00 3.17
C ASP A 46 5.15 22.67 3.87
N SER A 47 6.34 22.58 4.45
CA SER A 47 6.80 21.37 5.13
C SER A 47 5.96 21.00 6.36
N SER A 48 5.35 21.98 7.03
CA SER A 48 4.42 21.77 8.14
C SER A 48 3.12 21.06 7.71
N CYS A 49 2.80 21.11 6.42
CA CYS A 49 1.63 20.43 5.86
C CYS A 49 1.91 18.97 5.47
N ILE A 50 3.16 18.49 5.53
CA ILE A 50 3.51 17.12 5.13
C ILE A 50 2.93 16.14 6.16
N ILE A 51 2.07 15.24 5.69
CA ILE A 51 1.55 14.11 6.50
C ILE A 51 2.35 12.82 6.26
N GLN A 52 3.01 12.74 5.10
CA GLN A 52 3.78 11.56 4.70
C GLN A 52 4.85 11.96 3.69
N ASN A 53 6.07 11.47 3.91
CA ASN A 53 7.19 11.59 2.98
C ASN A 53 7.69 10.19 2.62
N CYS A 54 7.50 9.79 1.37
CA CYS A 54 7.94 8.51 0.81
C CYS A 54 9.04 8.70 -0.22
N SER A 55 9.89 9.71 -0.05
CA SER A 55 11.13 9.84 -0.79
C SER A 55 12.20 8.91 -0.22
N PRO A 56 12.96 8.19 -1.07
CA PRO A 56 14.09 7.41 -0.61
C PRO A 56 15.09 8.33 0.10
N THR A 57 15.50 7.95 1.30
CA THR A 57 16.59 8.63 2.03
C THR A 57 17.93 8.39 1.34
N ALA A 58 18.93 9.24 1.60
CA ALA A 58 20.27 9.05 1.05
C ALA A 58 20.89 7.69 1.46
N ALA A 59 20.57 7.20 2.65
CA ALA A 59 20.97 5.87 3.12
C ALA A 59 20.27 4.75 2.32
N GLU A 60 18.96 4.87 2.07
CA GLU A 60 18.21 3.95 1.21
C GLU A 60 18.64 4.02 -0.26
N ALA A 61 19.10 5.16 -0.76
CA ALA A 61 19.62 5.27 -2.12
C ALA A 61 21.04 4.66 -2.26
N SER A 62 21.90 4.87 -1.26
CA SER A 62 23.31 4.43 -1.29
C SER A 62 23.50 2.95 -0.98
N GLN A 63 22.70 2.38 -0.07
CA GLN A 63 22.90 1.00 0.39
C GLN A 63 22.22 -0.04 -0.51
N PHE A 64 21.27 0.41 -1.34
CA PHE A 64 20.47 -0.42 -2.24
C PHE A 64 20.96 -0.37 -3.70
N HIS A 65 22.12 0.25 -3.96
CA HIS A 65 22.79 0.27 -5.26
C HIS A 65 23.14 -1.13 -5.81
N ARG A 66 22.97 -2.21 -5.03
CA ARG A 66 23.06 -3.61 -5.50
C ARG A 66 21.73 -4.19 -6.02
N PHE A 67 20.60 -3.55 -5.72
CA PHE A 67 19.24 -3.97 -6.10
C PHE A 67 18.53 -2.83 -6.86
N ILE A 68 19.25 -2.22 -7.81
CA ILE A 68 19.00 -0.91 -8.46
C ILE A 68 17.56 -0.69 -8.97
N HIS A 69 16.78 -1.75 -9.20
CA HIS A 69 15.44 -1.63 -9.76
C HIS A 69 14.28 -1.77 -8.77
N VAL A 70 14.54 -2.25 -7.54
CA VAL A 70 13.46 -2.58 -6.61
C VAL A 70 12.77 -1.30 -6.12
N TYR A 71 13.49 -0.26 -5.72
CA TYR A 71 12.87 0.98 -5.25
C TYR A 71 12.36 1.84 -6.42
N PRO A 72 11.15 2.43 -6.34
CA PRO A 72 10.82 3.52 -7.24
C PRO A 72 11.86 4.63 -7.03
N ALA A 73 12.65 4.94 -8.05
CA ALA A 73 13.59 6.07 -8.05
C ALA A 73 12.89 7.41 -7.71
N HIS A 74 11.56 7.42 -7.81
CA HIS A 74 10.69 8.57 -7.64
C HIS A 74 9.89 8.49 -6.34
N GLY A 75 10.25 9.36 -5.40
CA GLY A 75 9.49 9.53 -4.15
C GLY A 75 8.18 10.27 -4.34
N TYR A 76 7.34 10.30 -3.31
CA TYR A 76 6.21 11.22 -3.24
C TYR A 76 6.04 11.80 -1.84
N LYS A 77 5.35 12.92 -1.77
CA LYS A 77 4.91 13.56 -0.52
C LYS A 77 3.40 13.72 -0.54
N MET A 78 2.77 13.50 0.61
CA MET A 78 1.38 13.83 0.82
C MET A 78 1.28 15.04 1.74
N PHE A 79 0.50 16.04 1.32
CA PHE A 79 0.29 17.29 2.03
C PHE A 79 -1.16 17.38 2.49
N LYS A 80 -1.38 17.71 3.76
CA LYS A 80 -2.67 18.18 4.24
C LYS A 80 -2.96 19.54 3.61
N GLY A 81 -4.15 19.70 3.07
CA GLY A 81 -4.65 20.99 2.60
C GLY A 81 -6.05 21.28 3.09
N PHE A 82 -6.46 22.54 2.96
CA PHE A 82 -7.82 22.98 3.24
C PHE A 82 -8.38 23.74 2.03
N LEU A 83 -9.46 23.23 1.44
CA LEU A 83 -10.06 23.78 0.23
C LEU A 83 -11.58 23.65 0.31
N ASP A 84 -12.31 24.70 -0.05
CA ASP A 84 -13.78 24.74 -0.06
C ASP A 84 -14.42 24.28 1.26
N GLY A 85 -13.85 24.69 2.40
CA GLY A 85 -14.37 24.36 3.74
C GLY A 85 -14.08 22.93 4.21
N ARG A 86 -13.31 22.14 3.46
CA ARG A 86 -12.97 20.75 3.81
C ARG A 86 -11.46 20.50 3.80
N SER A 87 -11.02 19.57 4.66
CA SER A 87 -9.66 19.05 4.60
C SER A 87 -9.50 18.07 3.43
N ILE A 88 -8.35 18.12 2.77
CA ILE A 88 -7.97 17.27 1.63
C ILE A 88 -6.53 16.76 1.81
N ILE A 89 -6.19 15.68 1.10
CA ILE A 89 -4.81 15.23 0.94
C ILE A 89 -4.36 15.49 -0.50
N VAL A 90 -3.29 16.26 -0.68
CA VAL A 90 -2.66 16.49 -1.98
C VAL A 90 -1.38 15.65 -2.06
N LYS A 91 -1.36 14.67 -2.97
CA LYS A 91 -0.18 13.85 -3.25
C LYS A 91 0.61 14.43 -4.42
N LYS A 92 1.90 14.70 -4.20
CA LYS A 92 2.84 15.11 -5.25
C LYS A 92 4.00 14.14 -5.33
N PHE A 93 4.30 13.71 -6.55
CA PHE A 93 5.53 12.97 -6.82
C PHE A 93 6.72 13.94 -6.88
N MET A 94 7.87 13.45 -6.44
CA MET A 94 9.14 14.16 -6.42
C MET A 94 9.93 13.69 -7.63
N GLY A 95 10.24 14.60 -8.54
CA GLY A 95 10.91 14.31 -9.80
C GLY A 95 10.32 15.11 -10.96
N THR A 96 11.02 15.12 -12.09
CA THR A 96 10.60 15.84 -13.31
C THR A 96 10.64 14.95 -14.54
N GLU A 97 10.83 13.65 -14.36
CA GLU A 97 11.05 12.68 -15.44
C GLU A 97 9.72 12.11 -15.96
N ASP A 98 9.76 11.58 -17.19
CA ASP A 98 8.61 10.95 -17.83
C ASP A 98 8.14 9.69 -17.10
N GLU A 99 9.06 8.95 -16.46
CA GLU A 99 8.70 7.83 -15.60
C GLU A 99 7.88 8.31 -14.39
N THR A 100 8.29 9.40 -13.73
CA THR A 100 7.55 9.98 -12.60
C THR A 100 6.14 10.42 -13.01
N ARG A 101 5.99 10.94 -14.23
CA ARG A 101 4.68 11.31 -14.80
C ARG A 101 3.80 10.08 -15.01
N SER A 102 4.38 9.02 -15.56
CA SER A 102 3.69 7.75 -15.80
C SER A 102 3.22 7.10 -14.50
N LEU A 103 4.02 7.19 -13.43
CA LEU A 103 3.63 6.76 -12.08
C LEU A 103 2.43 7.55 -11.54
N ALA A 104 2.43 8.87 -11.70
CA ALA A 104 1.33 9.72 -11.25
C ALA A 104 0.03 9.45 -12.02
N ILE A 105 0.11 9.27 -13.35
CA ILE A 105 -1.06 8.99 -14.20
C ILE A 105 -1.64 7.62 -13.88
N ARG A 106 -0.79 6.60 -13.75
CA ARG A 106 -1.20 5.25 -13.33
C ARG A 106 -1.91 5.26 -11.97
N ASP A 107 -1.38 6.02 -11.01
CA ASP A 107 -2.01 6.19 -9.70
C ASP A 107 -3.39 6.84 -9.82
N ILE A 108 -3.56 7.85 -10.69
CA ILE A 108 -4.86 8.47 -10.98
C ILE A 108 -5.83 7.44 -11.57
N VAL A 109 -5.42 6.73 -12.63
CA VAL A 109 -6.28 5.78 -13.37
C VAL A 109 -6.78 4.66 -12.46
N VAL A 110 -5.88 4.02 -11.72
CA VAL A 110 -6.27 2.92 -10.82
C VAL A 110 -7.09 3.46 -9.64
N SER A 111 -6.77 4.65 -9.11
CA SER A 111 -7.58 5.28 -8.07
C SER A 111 -9.00 5.60 -8.53
N ILE A 112 -9.20 6.00 -9.79
CA ILE A 112 -10.51 6.20 -10.40
C ILE A 112 -11.28 4.87 -10.43
N GLN A 113 -10.65 3.80 -10.93
CA GLN A 113 -11.24 2.47 -11.01
C GLN A 113 -11.63 1.91 -9.63
N MET A 114 -10.83 2.23 -8.61
CA MET A 114 -11.04 1.78 -7.23
C MET A 114 -11.91 2.72 -6.38
N SER A 115 -12.31 3.88 -6.91
CA SER A 115 -12.94 4.98 -6.15
C SER A 115 -14.24 4.61 -5.41
N ASN A 116 -14.95 3.58 -5.87
CA ASN A 116 -16.19 3.09 -5.26
C ASN A 116 -15.93 2.11 -4.09
N HIS A 117 -14.71 1.61 -3.93
CA HIS A 117 -14.39 0.66 -2.87
C HIS A 117 -14.21 1.37 -1.53
N LYS A 118 -15.03 1.04 -0.52
CA LYS A 118 -15.04 1.71 0.79
C LYS A 118 -13.70 1.73 1.54
N ASN A 119 -12.84 0.73 1.27
CA ASN A 119 -11.51 0.56 1.87
C ASN A 119 -10.36 1.09 1.01
N VAL A 120 -10.67 1.93 0.02
CA VAL A 120 -9.68 2.68 -0.77
C VAL A 120 -9.81 4.16 -0.44
N LEU A 121 -8.68 4.86 -0.40
CA LEU A 121 -8.66 6.30 -0.19
C LEU A 121 -9.31 6.99 -1.40
N LYS A 122 -10.47 7.64 -1.18
CA LYS A 122 -11.24 8.21 -2.28
C LYS A 122 -10.48 9.31 -3.00
N LEU A 123 -10.29 9.14 -4.31
CA LEU A 123 -9.82 10.21 -5.18
C LEU A 123 -10.97 11.21 -5.42
N LEU A 124 -10.72 12.48 -5.07
CA LEU A 124 -11.63 13.59 -5.33
C LEU A 124 -11.35 14.25 -6.68
N GLY A 125 -10.10 14.16 -7.15
CA GLY A 125 -9.68 14.75 -8.40
C GLY A 125 -8.17 14.79 -8.58
N CYS A 126 -7.73 15.46 -9.63
CA CYS A 126 -6.33 15.66 -9.93
C CYS A 126 -6.07 17.08 -10.45
N CYS A 127 -4.82 17.49 -10.44
CA CYS A 127 -4.35 18.71 -11.08
C CYS A 127 -3.32 18.35 -12.16
N LEU A 128 -3.65 18.66 -13.40
CA LEU A 128 -2.81 18.36 -14.57
C LEU A 128 -1.93 19.55 -15.00
N GLU A 129 -2.07 20.71 -14.34
CA GLU A 129 -1.30 21.93 -14.66
C GLU A 129 0.15 21.91 -14.16
N PHE A 130 0.50 20.96 -13.28
CA PHE A 130 1.88 20.74 -12.84
C PHE A 130 2.66 19.88 -13.85
N PRO A 131 4.01 20.00 -13.93
CA PRO A 131 4.82 19.14 -14.80
C PRO A 131 4.59 17.64 -14.57
N ILE A 132 4.41 17.25 -13.31
CA ILE A 132 3.93 15.94 -12.89
C ILE A 132 2.56 16.13 -12.23
N PRO A 133 1.51 15.39 -12.65
CA PRO A 133 0.18 15.50 -12.06
C PRO A 133 0.17 15.34 -10.54
N ALA A 134 -0.67 16.13 -9.88
CA ALA A 134 -0.94 15.99 -8.45
C ALA A 134 -2.32 15.33 -8.24
N LEU A 135 -2.41 14.45 -7.25
CA LEU A 135 -3.67 13.78 -6.88
C LEU A 135 -4.29 14.47 -5.67
N VAL A 136 -5.61 14.55 -5.64
CA VAL A 136 -6.37 15.14 -4.53
C VAL A 136 -7.33 14.09 -3.98
N HIS A 137 -7.13 13.71 -2.72
CA HIS A 137 -7.91 12.68 -2.05
C HIS A 137 -8.73 13.25 -0.88
N GLU A 138 -9.69 12.45 -0.42
CA GLU A 138 -10.35 12.68 0.86
C GLU A 138 -9.32 12.72 2.00
N TYR A 139 -9.64 13.45 3.08
CA TYR A 139 -8.80 13.47 4.27
C TYR A 139 -9.23 12.36 5.22
N ALA A 140 -8.28 11.50 5.60
CA ALA A 140 -8.46 10.48 6.63
C ALA A 140 -7.71 10.89 7.90
N THR A 141 -8.43 10.93 9.01
CA THR A 141 -8.12 11.78 10.18
C THR A 141 -7.08 11.19 11.14
N LYS A 142 -6.93 9.85 11.24
CA LYS A 142 -5.97 9.22 12.16
C LYS A 142 -4.55 9.15 11.61
N GLY A 143 -4.40 9.22 10.30
CA GLY A 143 -3.10 9.22 9.63
C GLY A 143 -2.64 7.84 9.17
N VAL A 144 -1.37 7.77 8.81
CA VAL A 144 -0.76 6.62 8.11
C VAL A 144 -0.36 5.54 9.11
N VAL A 145 -0.53 4.27 8.73
CA VAL A 145 -0.06 3.12 9.52
C VAL A 145 1.47 3.12 9.57
N SER A 146 2.04 2.97 10.77
CA SER A 146 3.50 2.94 10.96
C SER A 146 4.12 1.62 10.46
N TYR A 147 5.43 1.59 10.25
CA TYR A 147 6.11 0.37 9.78
C TYR A 147 6.04 -0.79 10.78
N GLU A 148 5.74 -0.52 12.05
CA GLU A 148 5.48 -1.46 13.13
C GLU A 148 4.01 -1.89 13.22
N GLY A 149 3.15 -1.46 12.29
CA GLY A 149 1.72 -1.82 12.30
C GLY A 149 0.86 -1.03 13.29
N GLY A 150 1.39 0.06 13.86
CA GLY A 150 0.68 1.02 14.70
C GLY A 150 0.21 2.25 13.90
N PHE A 151 0.02 3.36 14.58
CA PHE A 151 -0.21 4.68 13.95
C PHE A 151 0.43 5.80 14.77
N GLY A 152 0.64 6.96 14.14
CA GLY A 152 1.28 8.11 14.78
C GLY A 152 2.69 7.82 15.31
N ALA A 153 3.14 8.60 16.30
CA ALA A 153 4.47 8.47 16.91
C ALA A 153 4.56 7.32 17.92
N LYS A 154 4.11 6.10 17.53
CA LYS A 154 4.16 4.80 18.27
C LYS A 154 2.90 4.37 19.03
N GLU A 155 1.71 4.81 18.61
CA GLU A 155 0.47 4.23 19.17
C GLU A 155 0.26 2.81 18.62
N SER A 156 0.03 1.87 19.52
CA SER A 156 -0.31 0.49 19.17
C SER A 156 -1.78 0.39 18.85
N LEU A 157 -2.12 -0.39 17.82
CA LEU A 157 -3.50 -0.74 17.54
C LEU A 157 -3.91 -1.95 18.39
N PRO A 158 -5.10 -1.93 19.02
CA PRO A 158 -5.65 -3.10 19.68
C PRO A 158 -5.79 -4.28 18.70
N TRP A 159 -5.68 -5.52 19.20
CA TRP A 159 -5.68 -6.71 18.35
C TRP A 159 -6.91 -6.81 17.43
N LYS A 160 -8.10 -6.53 17.98
CA LYS A 160 -9.36 -6.52 17.23
C LYS A 160 -9.36 -5.51 16.07
N ILE A 161 -8.65 -4.39 16.23
CA ILE A 161 -8.51 -3.38 15.18
C ILE A 161 -7.53 -3.84 14.11
N ARG A 162 -6.39 -4.45 14.50
CA ARG A 162 -5.42 -5.03 13.55
C ARG A 162 -6.09 -6.09 12.65
N LEU A 163 -6.87 -6.99 13.23
CA LEU A 163 -7.64 -7.99 12.49
C LEU A 163 -8.66 -7.38 11.54
N ARG A 164 -9.41 -6.37 12.02
CA ARG A 164 -10.38 -5.65 11.19
C ARG A 164 -9.70 -4.98 10.00
N ILE A 165 -8.55 -4.35 10.22
CA ILE A 165 -7.75 -3.71 9.17
C ILE A 165 -7.31 -4.75 8.14
N ALA A 166 -6.69 -5.85 8.59
CA ALA A 166 -6.25 -6.94 7.72
C ALA A 166 -7.40 -7.48 6.85
N LYS A 167 -8.55 -7.79 7.46
CA LYS A 167 -9.74 -8.27 6.75
C LYS A 167 -10.24 -7.28 5.69
N GLN A 168 -10.30 -6.00 6.04
CA GLN A 168 -10.80 -4.97 5.13
C GLN A 168 -9.82 -4.68 3.98
N LEU A 169 -8.51 -4.79 4.21
CA LEU A 169 -7.49 -4.72 3.16
C LEU A 169 -7.52 -5.95 2.24
N ALA A 170 -7.71 -7.16 2.79
CA ALA A 170 -7.88 -8.37 1.99
C ALA A 170 -9.08 -8.26 1.04
N ASN A 171 -10.17 -7.60 1.47
CA ASN A 171 -11.31 -7.30 0.59
C ASN A 171 -10.94 -6.32 -0.53
N ALA A 172 -10.18 -5.25 -0.24
CA ALA A 172 -9.74 -4.29 -1.25
C ALA A 172 -8.82 -4.93 -2.30
N LEU A 173 -7.88 -5.78 -1.87
CA LEU A 173 -6.99 -6.53 -2.77
C LEU A 173 -7.75 -7.59 -3.56
N THR A 174 -8.72 -8.29 -2.95
CA THR A 174 -9.60 -9.20 -3.68
C THR A 174 -10.36 -8.46 -4.79
N TYR A 175 -10.84 -7.24 -4.52
CA TYR A 175 -11.51 -6.42 -5.51
C TYR A 175 -10.59 -6.05 -6.68
N LEU A 176 -9.34 -5.62 -6.41
CA LEU A 176 -8.33 -5.38 -7.45
C LEU A 176 -8.08 -6.61 -8.35
N HIS A 177 -8.04 -7.79 -7.73
CA HIS A 177 -7.74 -9.05 -8.41
C HIS A 177 -8.93 -9.58 -9.23
N THR A 178 -10.17 -9.33 -8.80
CA THR A 178 -11.34 -10.07 -9.33
C THR A 178 -12.46 -9.22 -9.91
N ALA A 179 -12.54 -7.92 -9.59
CA ALA A 179 -13.69 -7.09 -9.97
C ALA A 179 -13.55 -6.41 -11.34
N PHE A 180 -12.39 -6.52 -11.97
CA PHE A 180 -12.12 -5.94 -13.28
C PHE A 180 -11.96 -7.03 -14.35
N PRO A 181 -12.14 -6.71 -15.65
CA PRO A 181 -11.97 -7.68 -16.74
C PRO A 181 -10.58 -8.34 -16.76
N ARG A 182 -9.58 -7.65 -16.18
CA ARG A 182 -8.22 -8.13 -16.00
C ARG A 182 -7.78 -7.82 -14.57
N PRO A 183 -7.12 -8.76 -13.87
CA PRO A 183 -6.60 -8.49 -12.53
C PRO A 183 -5.63 -7.31 -12.53
N ILE A 184 -5.76 -6.45 -11.53
CA ILE A 184 -4.81 -5.37 -11.25
C ILE A 184 -4.00 -5.79 -10.02
N VAL A 185 -2.67 -5.87 -10.15
CA VAL A 185 -1.77 -6.17 -9.03
C VAL A 185 -1.27 -4.86 -8.44
N HIS A 186 -1.44 -4.64 -7.13
CA HIS A 186 -1.02 -3.44 -6.42
C HIS A 186 0.50 -3.25 -6.46
N ARG A 187 1.25 -4.35 -6.24
CA ARG A 187 2.72 -4.51 -6.35
C ARG A 187 3.58 -3.79 -5.31
N ASP A 188 3.03 -2.79 -4.61
CA ASP A 188 3.75 -2.05 -3.56
C ASP A 188 2.95 -1.93 -2.24
N LEU A 189 2.30 -3.02 -1.83
CA LEU A 189 1.55 -3.03 -0.57
C LEU A 189 2.51 -3.03 0.63
N LYS A 190 2.38 -2.02 1.49
CA LYS A 190 3.14 -1.85 2.73
C LYS A 190 2.38 -0.91 3.69
N PRO A 191 2.79 -0.79 4.97
CA PRO A 191 2.08 0.04 5.94
C PRO A 191 1.80 1.47 5.49
N ASN A 192 2.76 2.11 4.81
CA ASN A 192 2.61 3.50 4.38
C ASN A 192 1.60 3.70 3.24
N CYS A 193 1.10 2.63 2.62
CA CYS A 193 0.01 2.67 1.65
C CYS A 193 -1.38 2.60 2.33
N ILE A 194 -1.44 2.66 3.67
CA ILE A 194 -2.67 2.49 4.45
C ILE A 194 -2.86 3.73 5.32
N ILE A 195 -3.96 4.45 5.08
CA ILE A 195 -4.38 5.57 5.92
C ILE A 195 -5.62 5.15 6.71
N LEU A 196 -5.69 5.53 7.99
CA LEU A 196 -6.83 5.24 8.86
C LEU A 196 -7.73 6.46 8.97
N ASP A 197 -9.04 6.24 8.84
CA ASP A 197 -10.05 7.24 9.21
C ASP A 197 -10.30 7.26 10.73
N GLU A 198 -11.22 8.12 11.18
CA GLU A 198 -11.59 8.30 12.58
C GLU A 198 -12.07 7.01 13.26
N ASN A 199 -12.60 6.07 12.48
CA ASN A 199 -13.17 4.79 12.94
C ASN A 199 -12.20 3.61 12.76
N TYR A 200 -10.92 3.88 12.48
CA TYR A 200 -9.90 2.87 12.18
C TYR A 200 -10.24 2.02 10.94
N VAL A 201 -11.03 2.55 10.00
CA VAL A 201 -11.25 1.91 8.70
C VAL A 201 -10.01 2.17 7.84
N PRO A 202 -9.34 1.13 7.31
CA PRO A 202 -8.23 1.31 6.41
C PRO A 202 -8.69 1.82 5.04
N LYS A 203 -7.90 2.75 4.53
CA LYS A 203 -7.97 3.35 3.20
C LYS A 203 -6.67 3.03 2.47
N LEU A 204 -6.71 2.02 1.61
CA LEU A 204 -5.60 1.66 0.73
C LEU A 204 -5.37 2.78 -0.29
N CYS A 205 -4.12 3.17 -0.50
CA CYS A 205 -3.71 4.19 -1.45
C CYS A 205 -2.41 3.79 -2.16
N ASN A 206 -1.93 4.65 -3.06
CA ASN A 206 -0.66 4.50 -3.78
C ASN A 206 -0.62 3.33 -4.77
N PHE A 207 -1.36 3.49 -5.87
CA PHE A 207 -1.41 2.56 -7.00
C PHE A 207 -0.40 2.88 -8.10
N SER A 208 0.61 3.72 -7.81
CA SER A 208 1.56 4.21 -8.82
C SER A 208 2.42 3.12 -9.44
N LEU A 209 2.59 1.97 -8.76
CA LEU A 209 3.31 0.80 -9.29
C LEU A 209 2.36 -0.31 -9.78
N SER A 210 1.05 -0.09 -9.71
CA SER A 210 0.08 -1.13 -10.03
C SER A 210 0.10 -1.52 -11.50
N ILE A 211 -0.05 -2.80 -11.78
CA ILE A 211 0.05 -3.35 -13.13
C ILE A 211 -1.13 -4.26 -13.42
N THR A 212 -1.71 -4.12 -14.60
CA THR A 212 -2.79 -4.98 -15.07
C THR A 212 -2.20 -6.20 -15.77
N ILE A 213 -2.67 -7.38 -15.41
CA ILE A 213 -2.27 -8.63 -16.08
C ILE A 213 -2.82 -8.61 -17.53
N PRO A 214 -2.01 -8.89 -18.56
CA PRO A 214 -2.47 -8.89 -19.93
C PRO A 214 -3.57 -9.93 -20.20
N PRO A 215 -4.42 -9.72 -21.22
CA PRO A 215 -5.45 -10.68 -21.60
C PRO A 215 -4.88 -12.08 -21.84
N LYS A 216 -5.59 -13.12 -21.36
CA LYS A 216 -5.23 -14.54 -21.54
C LYS A 216 -3.87 -14.94 -20.92
N GLN A 217 -3.31 -14.13 -20.03
CA GLN A 217 -2.10 -14.45 -19.26
C GLN A 217 -2.43 -14.57 -17.77
N SER A 218 -1.57 -15.27 -17.03
CA SER A 218 -1.66 -15.42 -15.56
C SER A 218 -0.66 -14.53 -14.81
N TYR A 219 0.18 -13.80 -15.54
CA TYR A 219 1.19 -12.90 -15.02
C TYR A 219 1.42 -11.75 -15.99
N ALA A 220 2.00 -10.65 -15.51
CA ALA A 220 2.62 -9.61 -16.32
C ALA A 220 4.14 -9.75 -16.23
N GLU A 221 4.85 -9.42 -17.30
CA GLU A 221 6.30 -9.33 -17.32
C GLU A 221 6.72 -7.86 -17.17
N ASP A 222 7.49 -7.55 -16.14
CA ASP A 222 8.03 -6.20 -15.91
C ASP A 222 9.25 -6.25 -14.99
N ILE A 223 10.13 -5.25 -15.11
CA ILE A 223 11.32 -5.10 -14.26
C ILE A 223 10.88 -5.09 -12.78
N PRO A 224 11.49 -5.89 -11.88
CA PRO A 224 11.15 -5.90 -10.45
C PRO A 224 11.13 -4.52 -9.82
N LYS A 225 9.94 -4.05 -9.38
CA LYS A 225 9.71 -2.82 -8.61
C LYS A 225 8.86 -3.12 -7.36
N GLY A 226 9.04 -2.35 -6.29
CA GLY A 226 8.28 -2.44 -5.04
C GLY A 226 9.12 -2.03 -3.82
N THR A 227 8.72 -2.45 -2.62
CA THR A 227 9.49 -2.15 -1.41
C THR A 227 10.24 -3.36 -0.93
N PHE A 228 11.54 -3.21 -0.73
CA PHE A 228 12.38 -4.28 -0.20
C PHE A 228 11.84 -4.79 1.14
N GLY A 229 11.82 -6.11 1.32
CA GLY A 229 11.14 -6.78 2.45
C GLY A 229 9.66 -7.12 2.21
N TYR A 230 8.99 -6.46 1.25
CA TYR A 230 7.62 -6.75 0.84
C TYR A 230 7.54 -7.34 -0.58
N VAL A 231 8.55 -7.12 -1.43
CA VAL A 231 8.60 -7.67 -2.79
C VAL A 231 8.68 -9.20 -2.76
N ASP A 232 7.83 -9.85 -3.54
CA ASP A 232 7.83 -11.29 -3.76
C ASP A 232 9.19 -11.77 -4.31
N PRO A 233 9.90 -12.69 -3.63
CA PRO A 233 11.20 -13.20 -4.07
C PRO A 233 11.16 -13.99 -5.37
N THR A 234 9.98 -14.51 -5.77
CA THR A 234 9.80 -15.16 -7.08
C THR A 234 9.76 -14.12 -8.17
N TYR A 235 8.94 -13.08 -8.01
CA TYR A 235 8.90 -11.93 -8.91
C TYR A 235 10.28 -11.25 -9.04
N MET A 236 10.98 -11.06 -7.92
CA MET A 236 12.30 -10.45 -7.89
C MET A 236 13.33 -11.20 -8.75
N ARG A 237 13.22 -12.54 -8.85
CA ARG A 237 14.10 -13.38 -9.68
C ARG A 237 13.64 -13.50 -11.12
N SER A 238 12.33 -13.62 -11.36
CA SER A 238 11.80 -13.99 -12.67
C SER A 238 11.37 -12.80 -13.52
N GLY A 239 11.02 -11.65 -12.93
CA GLY A 239 10.36 -10.56 -13.62
C GLY A 239 8.87 -10.82 -13.92
N TYR A 240 8.32 -11.96 -13.49
CA TYR A 240 6.91 -12.31 -13.66
C TYR A 240 6.11 -11.98 -12.41
N ILE A 241 5.21 -11.01 -12.51
CA ILE A 241 4.32 -10.59 -11.42
C ILE A 241 2.90 -11.10 -11.67
N SER A 242 2.33 -11.75 -10.66
CA SER A 242 0.92 -12.15 -10.62
C SER A 242 0.26 -11.62 -9.35
N GLU A 243 -1.04 -11.87 -9.19
CA GLU A 243 -1.79 -11.59 -7.97
C GLU A 243 -1.12 -12.19 -6.70
N LYS A 244 -0.32 -13.25 -6.87
CA LYS A 244 0.43 -13.90 -5.78
C LYS A 244 1.53 -13.01 -5.19
N GLY A 245 1.97 -11.98 -5.91
CA GLY A 245 2.90 -10.97 -5.38
C GLY A 245 2.24 -10.08 -4.32
N ASP A 246 0.97 -9.70 -4.54
CA ASP A 246 0.17 -9.00 -3.53
C ASP A 246 -0.16 -9.90 -2.35
N VAL A 247 -0.40 -11.21 -2.57
CA VAL A 247 -0.59 -12.18 -1.48
C VAL A 247 0.67 -12.26 -0.60
N TYR A 248 1.86 -12.28 -1.20
CA TYR A 248 3.11 -12.30 -0.45
C TYR A 248 3.29 -11.03 0.40
N SER A 249 3.18 -9.85 -0.22
CA SER A 249 3.31 -8.57 0.50
C SER A 249 2.23 -8.41 1.59
N PHE A 250 1.02 -8.91 1.35
CA PHE A 250 -0.04 -8.97 2.37
C PHE A 250 0.33 -9.89 3.53
N GLY A 251 0.91 -11.05 3.26
CA GLY A 251 1.44 -11.95 4.30
C GLY A 251 2.51 -11.27 5.16
N VAL A 252 3.41 -10.50 4.57
CA VAL A 252 4.39 -9.69 5.32
C VAL A 252 3.68 -8.65 6.20
N LEU A 253 2.67 -7.96 5.67
CA LEU A 253 1.86 -7.02 6.44
C LEU A 253 1.13 -7.69 7.62
N LEU A 254 0.63 -8.92 7.45
CA LEU A 254 0.06 -9.69 8.56
C LEU A 254 1.12 -9.96 9.65
N LEU A 255 2.34 -10.34 9.28
CA LEU A 255 3.43 -10.51 10.27
C LEU A 255 3.76 -9.19 10.99
N VAL A 256 3.76 -8.06 10.28
CA VAL A 256 3.93 -6.73 10.90
C VAL A 256 2.84 -6.49 11.94
N PHE A 257 1.56 -6.73 11.59
CA PHE A 257 0.46 -6.59 12.54
C PHE A 257 0.51 -7.59 13.70
N LEU A 258 1.03 -8.79 13.50
CA LEU A 258 1.13 -9.78 14.57
C LEU A 258 2.25 -9.45 15.57
N THR A 259 3.41 -9.06 15.06
CA THR A 259 4.63 -8.88 15.85
C THR A 259 4.82 -7.47 16.40
N GLY A 260 4.20 -6.46 15.78
CA GLY A 260 4.49 -5.06 16.09
C GLY A 260 5.90 -4.63 15.66
N GLN A 261 6.51 -5.33 14.70
CA GLN A 261 7.88 -5.06 14.21
C GLN A 261 7.88 -4.70 12.73
N GLN A 262 8.93 -4.01 12.29
CA GLN A 262 9.11 -3.70 10.87
C GLN A 262 9.47 -4.95 10.07
N ALA A 263 9.14 -4.95 8.77
CA ALA A 263 9.46 -6.07 7.89
C ALA A 263 10.98 -6.34 7.77
N LEU A 264 11.80 -5.30 7.95
CA LEU A 264 13.25 -5.35 7.97
C LEU A 264 13.76 -4.58 9.19
N ASN A 265 14.35 -5.31 10.14
CA ASN A 265 14.93 -4.72 11.34
C ASN A 265 16.46 -4.61 11.19
N THR A 266 17.03 -3.51 11.68
CA THR A 266 18.48 -3.21 11.64
C THR A 266 19.20 -3.46 12.97
N TYR A 267 18.55 -4.11 13.95
CA TYR A 267 19.02 -4.21 15.34
C TYR A 267 20.28 -5.05 15.60
N GLN A 268 20.86 -5.73 14.60
CA GLN A 268 22.04 -6.56 14.86
C GLN A 268 23.35 -5.76 14.77
N GLU A 269 24.17 -5.84 15.83
CA GLU A 269 25.58 -5.47 15.80
C GLU A 269 26.24 -6.10 14.56
N GLY A 270 26.78 -5.25 13.68
CA GLY A 270 27.35 -5.68 12.39
C GLY A 270 26.51 -5.33 11.15
N GLY A 271 25.39 -4.61 11.28
CA GLY A 271 24.69 -3.99 10.15
C GLY A 271 23.96 -4.99 9.23
N LYS A 272 23.63 -6.18 9.72
CA LYS A 272 22.87 -7.18 8.96
C LYS A 272 21.37 -6.97 9.16
N TYR A 273 20.65 -6.83 8.04
CA TYR A 273 19.19 -6.77 8.03
C TYR A 273 18.59 -8.13 8.42
N GLN A 274 17.68 -8.15 9.40
CA GLN A 274 16.87 -9.32 9.71
C GLN A 274 15.47 -9.16 9.11
N SER A 275 15.10 -10.09 8.22
CA SER A 275 13.74 -10.19 7.69
C SER A 275 12.79 -10.71 8.77
N ILE A 276 11.63 -10.07 8.92
CA ILE A 276 10.56 -10.52 9.81
C ILE A 276 10.15 -11.98 9.51
N ILE A 277 10.13 -12.38 8.24
CA ILE A 277 9.78 -13.76 7.85
C ILE A 277 10.81 -14.74 8.42
N ARG A 278 12.11 -14.43 8.32
CA ARG A 278 13.17 -15.29 8.84
C ARG A 278 13.09 -15.38 10.37
N TYR A 279 12.86 -14.25 11.04
CA TYR A 279 12.66 -14.19 12.49
C TYR A 279 11.47 -15.06 12.92
N VAL A 280 10.31 -14.87 12.29
CA VAL A 280 9.09 -15.63 12.62
C VAL A 280 9.28 -17.11 12.34
N LYS A 281 9.84 -17.49 11.18
CA LYS A 281 10.10 -18.91 10.84
C LYS A 281 11.02 -19.58 11.86
N SER A 282 12.06 -18.89 12.37
CA SER A 282 12.96 -19.49 13.35
C SER A 282 12.30 -19.72 14.71
N HIS A 283 11.43 -18.82 15.16
CA HIS A 283 10.76 -18.91 16.47
C HIS A 283 9.47 -19.73 16.42
N ALA A 284 8.82 -19.84 15.26
CA ALA A 284 7.61 -20.64 15.09
C ALA A 284 7.89 -22.14 15.21
N CYS A 285 9.09 -22.60 14.79
CA CYS A 285 9.53 -23.99 14.95
C CYS A 285 9.63 -24.40 16.43
N ASP A 286 9.89 -23.45 17.33
CA ASP A 286 10.05 -23.69 18.76
C ASP A 286 8.70 -23.72 19.50
N GLY A 287 7.58 -23.49 18.78
CA GLY A 287 6.21 -23.58 19.31
C GLY A 287 5.79 -22.41 20.22
N GLN A 288 6.64 -21.42 20.45
CA GLN A 288 6.40 -20.32 21.38
C GLN A 288 5.86 -19.08 20.67
N ILE A 289 4.55 -19.04 20.42
CA ILE A 289 3.88 -17.89 19.79
C ILE A 289 4.06 -16.59 20.59
N GLU A 290 4.24 -16.70 21.90
CA GLU A 290 4.49 -15.60 22.83
C GLU A 290 5.78 -14.83 22.52
N THR A 291 6.77 -15.49 21.89
CA THR A 291 8.02 -14.82 21.48
C THR A 291 7.85 -14.00 20.22
N ILE A 292 6.81 -14.29 19.43
CA ILE A 292 6.54 -13.69 18.12
C ILE A 292 5.56 -12.52 18.26
N VAL A 293 4.48 -12.72 19.02
CA VAL A 293 3.36 -11.77 19.06
C VAL A 293 3.76 -10.52 19.83
N ASP A 294 3.28 -9.37 19.36
CA ASP A 294 3.43 -8.08 20.02
C ASP A 294 3.07 -8.19 21.52
N PRO A 295 3.96 -7.84 22.45
CA PRO A 295 3.69 -7.91 23.89
C PRO A 295 2.41 -7.19 24.31
N LYS A 296 2.03 -6.12 23.62
CA LYS A 296 0.77 -5.40 23.88
C LYS A 296 -0.44 -6.23 23.50
N VAL A 297 -0.38 -6.94 22.37
CA VAL A 297 -1.44 -7.88 21.94
C VAL A 297 -1.52 -9.07 22.91
N LEU A 298 -0.38 -9.60 23.38
CA LEU A 298 -0.37 -10.68 24.38
C LEU A 298 -0.99 -10.24 25.71
N GLY A 299 -0.80 -8.99 26.13
CA GLY A 299 -1.44 -8.43 27.32
C GLY A 299 -2.96 -8.21 27.17
N GLU A 300 -3.44 -7.96 25.94
CA GLU A 300 -4.86 -7.79 25.63
C GLU A 300 -5.61 -9.12 25.53
N VAL A 301 -5.00 -10.14 24.92
CA VAL A 301 -5.61 -11.44 24.65
C VAL A 301 -5.58 -12.31 25.90
N LYS A 302 -6.76 -12.51 26.51
CA LYS A 302 -6.96 -13.43 27.63
C LYS A 302 -7.60 -14.72 27.14
N GLY A 303 -7.18 -15.86 27.68
CA GLY A 303 -7.76 -17.16 27.36
C GLY A 303 -7.15 -17.82 26.13
N ASP A 304 -7.98 -18.40 25.27
CA ASP A 304 -7.54 -19.16 24.10
C ASP A 304 -6.84 -18.27 23.06
N LYS A 305 -5.61 -18.65 22.70
CA LYS A 305 -4.74 -17.96 21.74
C LYS A 305 -4.82 -18.57 20.34
N GLN A 306 -5.73 -19.52 20.08
CA GLN A 306 -5.85 -20.20 18.79
C GLN A 306 -5.99 -19.23 17.61
N HIS A 307 -6.69 -18.11 17.79
CA HIS A 307 -6.82 -17.09 16.74
C HIS A 307 -5.49 -16.42 16.36
N LEU A 308 -4.51 -16.35 17.28
CA LEU A 308 -3.15 -15.86 16.98
C LEU A 308 -2.39 -16.90 16.16
N HIS A 309 -2.52 -18.18 16.51
CA HIS A 309 -1.91 -19.29 15.76
C HIS A 309 -2.48 -19.38 14.34
N ASP A 310 -3.80 -19.28 14.20
CA ASP A 310 -4.47 -19.31 12.89
C ASP A 310 -4.03 -18.11 12.02
N PHE A 311 -3.91 -16.92 12.63
CA PHE A 311 -3.43 -15.72 11.94
C PHE A 311 -1.97 -15.84 11.50
N LEU A 312 -1.10 -16.39 12.37
CA LEU A 312 0.29 -16.69 12.05
C LEU A 312 0.40 -17.71 10.92
N ALA A 313 -0.37 -18.81 10.99
CA ALA A 313 -0.38 -19.84 9.96
C ALA A 313 -0.81 -19.27 8.60
N LEU A 314 -1.85 -18.43 8.58
CA LEU A 314 -2.29 -17.74 7.37
C LEU A 314 -1.19 -16.81 6.81
N ALA A 315 -0.51 -16.05 7.67
CA ALA A 315 0.58 -15.16 7.27
C ALA A 315 1.77 -15.94 6.68
N LEU A 316 2.15 -17.06 7.28
CA LEU A 316 3.19 -17.96 6.78
C LEU A 316 2.80 -18.61 5.45
N LEU A 317 1.54 -19.00 5.30
CA LEU A 317 1.03 -19.55 4.05
C LEU A 317 1.04 -18.50 2.92
N CYS A 318 0.70 -17.25 3.23
CA CYS A 318 0.77 -16.14 2.27
C CYS A 318 2.22 -15.81 1.87
N THR A 319 3.19 -15.97 2.77
CA THR A 319 4.62 -15.69 2.54
C THR A 319 5.42 -16.91 2.07
N HIS A 320 4.74 -17.98 1.63
CA HIS A 320 5.41 -19.17 1.13
C HIS A 320 6.30 -18.88 -0.09
N ASP A 321 7.45 -19.55 -0.20
CA ASP A 321 8.44 -19.26 -1.26
C ASP A 321 7.91 -19.63 -2.65
N SER A 322 7.20 -20.76 -2.77
CA SER A 322 6.44 -21.11 -3.97
C SER A 322 5.12 -20.34 -4.03
N SER A 323 4.90 -19.60 -5.12
CA SER A 323 3.69 -18.80 -5.37
C SER A 323 2.44 -19.65 -5.59
N GLU A 324 2.59 -20.89 -6.05
CA GLU A 324 1.49 -21.84 -6.29
C GLU A 324 0.83 -22.31 -4.99
N VAL A 325 1.63 -22.40 -3.91
CA VAL A 325 1.15 -22.80 -2.58
C VAL A 325 0.37 -21.67 -1.89
N ARG A 326 0.70 -20.41 -2.22
CA ARG A 326 0.02 -19.26 -1.62
C ARG A 326 -1.47 -19.29 -2.01
N PRO A 327 -2.40 -18.96 -1.11
CA PRO A 327 -3.82 -18.89 -1.42
C PRO A 327 -4.13 -17.78 -2.44
N HIS A 328 -5.33 -17.80 -3.01
CA HIS A 328 -5.86 -16.60 -3.66
C HIS A 328 -6.33 -15.61 -2.60
N MET A 329 -6.27 -14.30 -2.89
CA MET A 329 -6.63 -13.26 -1.91
C MET A 329 -8.07 -13.41 -1.37
N ILE A 330 -8.99 -13.90 -2.19
CA ILE A 330 -10.36 -14.22 -1.75
C ILE A 330 -10.40 -15.29 -0.64
N ASN A 331 -9.50 -16.27 -0.68
CA ASN A 331 -9.41 -17.31 0.35
C ASN A 331 -8.76 -16.75 1.63
N VAL A 332 -7.78 -15.86 1.49
CA VAL A 332 -7.20 -15.11 2.61
C VAL A 332 -8.26 -14.27 3.31
N ALA A 333 -9.10 -13.55 2.56
CA ALA A 333 -10.19 -12.75 3.10
C ALA A 333 -11.22 -13.62 3.85
N LYS A 334 -11.60 -14.79 3.30
CA LYS A 334 -12.49 -15.75 3.97
C LYS A 334 -11.89 -16.27 5.27
N GLU A 335 -10.60 -16.57 5.28
CA GLU A 335 -9.93 -17.09 6.46
C GLU A 335 -9.83 -16.03 7.57
N LEU A 336 -9.55 -14.77 7.21
CA LEU A 336 -9.59 -13.66 8.18
C LEU A 336 -10.99 -13.44 8.78
N VAL A 337 -12.06 -13.66 8.00
CA VAL A 337 -13.44 -13.65 8.54
C VAL A 337 -13.66 -14.79 9.53
N ARG A 338 -13.13 -15.99 9.25
CA ARG A 338 -13.22 -17.14 10.18
C ARG A 338 -12.49 -16.83 11.49
N ILE A 339 -11.27 -16.32 11.41
CA ILE A 339 -10.44 -15.94 12.57
C ILE A 339 -11.10 -14.84 13.40
N GLU A 340 -11.67 -13.80 12.77
CA GLU A 340 -12.36 -12.74 13.51
C GLU A 340 -13.61 -13.28 14.25
N LYS A 341 -14.34 -14.21 13.63
CA LYS A 341 -15.53 -14.83 14.25
C LYS A 341 -15.18 -15.72 15.45
N SER A 342 -14.06 -16.45 15.42
CA SER A 342 -13.68 -17.30 16.56
C SER A 342 -13.41 -16.49 17.83
N ILE A 343 -12.89 -15.27 17.69
CA ILE A 343 -12.70 -14.35 18.82
C ILE A 343 -14.03 -13.90 19.42
N LEU A 344 -15.02 -13.59 18.58
CA LEU A 344 -16.34 -13.13 19.04
C LEU A 344 -17.15 -14.23 19.73
N LEU A 345 -16.88 -15.49 19.42
CA LEU A 345 -17.53 -16.64 20.05
C LEU A 345 -16.86 -17.06 21.36
N ALA A 346 -15.61 -16.65 21.56
CA ALA A 346 -14.82 -16.94 22.77
C ALA A 346 -14.86 -15.82 23.83
N SER A 347 -15.37 -14.64 23.46
CA SER A 347 -15.63 -13.48 24.34
C SER A 347 -17.05 -13.47 24.87
#